data_AF-S4P049-F1
#
_entry.id   AF-S4P049-F1
#
_cell.length_a   1.000
_cell.length_b   1.000
_cell.length_c   1.000
_cell.angle_alpha   90.00
_cell.angle_beta   90.00
_cell.angle_gamma   90.00
#
_symmetry.space_group_name_H-M   'P 1'
#
loop_
_entity.id
_entity.type
_entity.pdbx_description
1 polymer ?
#
loop_
_entity_poly.entity_id
_entity_poly.type
_entity_poly.pdbx_seq_one_letter_code
_entity_poly.pdbx_strand_id
1 'polypeptide(L)'
;PIDGVVLIDPEYVKDRKVFGHVLAAFRYGREDLDVLGLTFRKDLYLAAEQIYPVTGTPKRPLTRLQERLVRKLGPAAHPFYFELPPHCPASVTLQPAPGDTGD
;
A
#
# COMPACT_ATOMS: atom_id res chain seq x y z
N PRO A 1 -5.10 5.04 10.35
CA PRO A 1 -4.33 5.61 9.22
C PRO A 1 -3.03 4.83 9.03
N ILE A 2 -2.48 4.84 7.84
CA ILE A 2 -1.18 4.23 7.51
C ILE A 2 -0.20 5.37 7.29
N ASP A 3 0.81 5.48 8.14
CA ASP A 3 1.88 6.47 8.02
C ASP A 3 3.25 5.79 7.95
N GLY A 4 4.14 6.35 7.13
CA GLY A 4 5.48 5.82 6.96
C GLY A 4 6.40 6.76 6.19
N VAL A 5 7.59 6.25 5.87
CA VAL A 5 8.63 6.96 5.10
C VAL A 5 9.22 5.98 4.09
N VAL A 6 9.42 6.44 2.86
CA VAL A 6 10.14 5.70 1.80
C VAL A 6 11.50 6.35 1.60
N LEU A 7 12.57 5.57 1.64
CA LEU A 7 13.90 6.04 1.28
C LEU A 7 14.08 5.89 -0.24
N ILE A 8 14.41 6.98 -0.91
CA ILE A 8 14.50 7.04 -2.37
C ILE A 8 15.94 7.37 -2.77
N ASP A 9 16.56 6.49 -3.52
CA ASP A 9 17.84 6.74 -4.16
C ASP A 9 17.64 7.61 -5.42
N PRO A 10 18.11 8.87 -5.44
CA PRO A 10 17.96 9.77 -6.59
C PRO A 10 18.72 9.29 -7.82
N GLU A 11 19.87 8.62 -7.65
CA GLU A 11 20.68 8.12 -8.77
C GLU A 11 19.99 6.98 -9.50
N TYR A 12 19.30 6.13 -8.73
CA TYR A 12 18.46 5.07 -9.28
C TYR A 12 17.21 5.64 -9.94
N VAL A 13 16.44 6.47 -9.23
CA VAL A 13 15.11 6.90 -9.68
C VAL A 13 15.17 7.86 -10.87
N LYS A 14 16.18 8.76 -10.93
CA LYS A 14 16.32 9.76 -12.00
C LYS A 14 15.01 10.53 -12.21
N ASP A 15 14.49 10.58 -13.43
CA ASP A 15 13.25 11.30 -13.78
C ASP A 15 11.96 10.49 -13.51
N ARG A 16 12.07 9.32 -12.86
CA ARG A 16 10.91 8.47 -12.56
C ARG A 16 10.17 8.98 -11.32
N LYS A 17 8.89 8.62 -11.27
CA LYS A 17 7.99 8.96 -10.16
C LYS A 17 7.79 7.74 -9.26
N VAL A 18 7.71 7.96 -7.96
CA VAL A 18 7.40 6.94 -6.95
C VAL A 18 6.01 7.20 -6.41
N PHE A 19 5.17 6.15 -6.41
CA PHE A 19 3.80 6.19 -5.91
C PHE A 19 3.62 5.18 -4.79
N GLY A 20 2.84 5.56 -3.79
CA GLY A 20 2.32 4.64 -2.79
C GLY A 20 0.88 4.25 -3.14
N HIS A 21 0.54 2.99 -2.92
CA HIS A 21 -0.81 2.47 -3.11
C HIS A 21 -1.28 1.71 -1.88
N VAL A 22 -2.54 1.95 -1.49
CA VAL A 22 -3.26 1.13 -0.52
C VAL A 22 -4.45 0.53 -1.25
N LEU A 23 -4.47 -0.80 -1.32
CA LEU A 23 -5.51 -1.57 -1.98
C LEU A 23 -6.14 -2.53 -0.98
N ALA A 24 -7.43 -2.39 -0.74
CA ALA A 24 -8.23 -3.43 -0.10
C ALA A 24 -8.96 -4.20 -1.20
N ALA A 25 -8.80 -5.52 -1.22
CA ALA A 25 -9.44 -6.39 -2.18
C ALA A 25 -10.01 -7.62 -1.49
N PHE A 26 -11.20 -8.03 -1.90
CA PHE A 26 -11.73 -9.36 -1.63
C PHE A 26 -11.16 -10.33 -2.65
N ARG A 27 -10.65 -11.47 -2.19
CA ARG A 27 -10.12 -12.54 -3.04
C ARG A 27 -10.77 -13.86 -2.63
N TYR A 28 -11.16 -14.65 -3.63
CA TYR A 28 -11.71 -15.98 -3.50
C TYR A 28 -11.22 -16.86 -4.66
N GLY A 29 -11.09 -18.16 -4.44
CA GLY A 29 -10.50 -19.09 -5.38
C GLY A 29 -8.99 -19.30 -5.16
N ARG A 30 -8.40 -20.22 -5.93
CA ARG A 30 -7.00 -20.67 -5.76
C ARG A 30 -5.98 -19.62 -6.17
N GLU A 31 -4.92 -19.45 -5.37
CA GLU A 31 -3.81 -18.53 -5.69
C GLU A 31 -2.91 -19.04 -6.84
N ASP A 32 -2.99 -20.35 -7.18
CA ASP A 32 -1.98 -21.04 -7.99
C ASP A 32 -2.40 -21.32 -9.45
N LEU A 33 -3.64 -20.98 -9.85
CA LEU A 33 -4.19 -21.32 -11.17
C LEU A 33 -4.50 -20.05 -11.98
N ASP A 34 -3.49 -19.56 -12.71
CA ASP A 34 -3.64 -18.49 -13.70
C ASP A 34 -4.42 -18.92 -14.96
N VAL A 35 -4.95 -20.14 -15.02
CA VAL A 35 -5.63 -20.66 -16.21
C VAL A 35 -6.83 -21.52 -15.80
N LEU A 36 -8.02 -21.05 -16.18
CA LEU A 36 -9.32 -21.72 -16.18
C LEU A 36 -10.04 -21.87 -14.82
N GLY A 37 -10.51 -20.72 -14.33
CA GLY A 37 -11.87 -20.58 -13.79
C GLY A 37 -12.04 -20.92 -12.32
N LEU A 38 -12.03 -19.88 -11.47
CA LEU A 38 -12.78 -19.68 -10.21
C LEU A 38 -12.10 -18.66 -9.28
N THR A 39 -11.05 -17.97 -9.74
CA THR A 39 -10.48 -16.83 -9.02
C THR A 39 -11.39 -15.60 -9.15
N PHE A 40 -12.04 -15.22 -8.07
CA PHE A 40 -12.79 -13.97 -7.98
C PHE A 40 -11.97 -12.96 -7.18
N ARG A 41 -11.76 -11.78 -7.77
CA ARG A 41 -11.17 -10.64 -7.09
C ARG A 41 -12.04 -9.42 -7.26
N LYS A 42 -12.36 -8.74 -6.17
CA LYS A 42 -13.05 -7.46 -6.17
C LYS A 42 -12.26 -6.45 -5.38
N ASP A 43 -11.81 -5.40 -6.06
CA ASP A 43 -11.18 -4.27 -5.41
C ASP A 43 -12.27 -3.48 -4.66
N LEU A 44 -12.10 -3.34 -3.34
CA LEU A 44 -13.07 -2.69 -2.44
C LEU A 44 -12.69 -1.24 -2.19
N TYR A 45 -11.39 -0.93 -2.19
CA TYR A 45 -10.86 0.40 -1.99
C TYR A 45 -9.47 0.52 -2.61
N LEU A 46 -9.22 1.66 -3.27
CA LEU A 46 -7.91 2.03 -3.80
C LEU A 46 -7.59 3.48 -3.42
N ALA A 47 -6.46 3.69 -2.77
CA ALA A 47 -5.81 4.98 -2.66
C ALA A 47 -4.46 4.96 -3.37
N ALA A 48 -4.18 6.04 -4.10
CA ALA A 48 -2.97 6.23 -4.88
C ALA A 48 -2.45 7.65 -4.67
N GLU A 49 -1.22 7.79 -4.18
CA GLU A 49 -0.58 9.11 -4.03
C GLU A 49 0.87 9.08 -4.53
N GLN A 50 1.29 10.17 -5.16
CA GLN A 50 2.69 10.37 -5.56
C GLN A 50 3.53 10.76 -4.35
N ILE A 51 4.57 9.99 -4.05
CA ILE A 51 5.51 10.23 -2.96
C ILE A 51 6.72 11.03 -3.46
N TYR A 52 7.18 10.76 -4.69
CA TYR A 52 8.31 11.44 -5.30
C TYR A 52 8.11 11.66 -6.81
N PRO A 53 8.55 12.80 -7.36
CA PRO A 53 8.97 14.01 -6.64
C PRO A 53 7.79 14.60 -5.84
N VAL A 54 8.07 15.33 -4.76
CA VAL A 54 7.03 15.91 -3.91
C VAL A 54 6.30 17.02 -4.69
N THR A 55 5.03 16.79 -5.03
CA THR A 55 4.21 17.74 -5.80
C THR A 55 3.31 18.54 -4.85
N GLY A 56 3.85 19.61 -4.29
CA GLY A 56 3.10 20.57 -3.46
C GLY A 56 3.49 20.59 -1.99
N THR A 57 2.73 21.33 -1.19
CA THR A 57 2.91 21.40 0.26
C THR A 57 2.35 20.14 0.93
N PRO A 58 2.99 19.66 2.02
CA PRO A 58 2.47 18.51 2.76
C PRO A 58 1.06 18.85 3.26
N LYS A 59 0.08 18.01 2.88
CA LYS A 59 -1.33 18.20 3.26
C LYS A 59 -1.56 18.18 4.77
N ARG A 60 -0.63 17.61 5.53
CA ARG A 60 -0.72 17.37 6.97
C ARG A 60 0.65 17.51 7.65
N PRO A 61 0.70 17.86 8.95
CA PRO A 61 1.94 17.79 9.72
C PRO A 61 2.43 16.34 9.83
N LEU A 62 3.75 16.18 9.95
CA LEU A 62 4.37 14.87 10.12
C LEU A 62 3.99 14.23 11.45
N THR A 63 3.89 12.91 11.47
CA THR A 63 3.76 12.17 12.73
C THR A 63 5.10 12.13 13.46
N ARG A 64 5.09 11.92 14.78
CA ARG A 64 6.32 11.76 15.58
C ARG A 64 7.23 10.64 15.04
N LEU A 65 6.64 9.59 14.46
CA LEU A 65 7.36 8.49 13.82
C LEU A 65 8.09 8.99 12.57
N GLN A 66 7.36 9.67 11.67
CA GLN A 66 7.93 10.23 10.44
C GLN A 66 9.03 11.24 10.73
N GLU A 67 8.85 12.14 11.70
CA GLU A 67 9.89 13.09 12.11
C GLU A 67 11.20 12.38 12.52
N ARG A 68 11.09 11.32 13.32
CA ARG A 68 12.25 10.53 13.76
C ARG A 68 12.91 9.80 12.59
N LEU A 69 12.12 9.21 11.71
CA LEU A 69 12.62 8.47 10.55
C LEU A 69 13.29 9.39 9.53
N VAL A 70 12.68 10.54 9.20
CA VAL A 70 13.26 11.52 8.28
C VAL A 70 14.57 12.07 8.85
N ARG A 71 14.63 12.38 10.15
CA ARG A 71 15.89 12.80 10.80
C ARG A 71 16.96 11.72 10.76
N LYS A 72 16.58 10.45 10.94
CA LYS A 72 17.51 9.32 10.96
C LYS A 72 18.01 8.90 9.57
N LEU A 73 17.14 8.95 8.56
CA LEU A 73 17.39 8.46 7.21
C LEU A 73 17.88 9.56 6.25
N GLY A 74 17.74 10.83 6.63
CA GLY A 74 18.25 11.97 5.87
C GLY A 74 17.30 12.48 4.78
N PRO A 75 17.79 13.33 3.87
CA PRO A 75 16.96 14.09 2.93
C PRO A 75 16.29 13.24 1.86
N ALA A 76 16.79 12.03 1.61
CA ALA A 76 16.22 11.04 0.69
C ALA A 76 14.98 10.32 1.25
N ALA A 77 14.59 10.63 2.49
CA ALA A 77 13.49 9.99 3.18
C ALA A 77 12.19 10.78 2.98
N HIS A 78 11.27 10.23 2.19
CA HIS A 78 10.01 10.87 1.80
C HIS A 78 8.83 10.30 2.58
N PRO A 79 8.16 11.10 3.43
CA PRO A 79 7.02 10.62 4.21
C PRO A 79 5.79 10.42 3.33
N PHE A 80 4.96 9.44 3.69
CA PHE A 80 3.65 9.18 3.08
C PHE A 80 2.59 8.93 4.13
N TYR A 81 1.33 9.13 3.75
CA TYR A 81 0.19 8.92 4.63
C TYR A 81 -1.02 8.47 3.82
N PHE A 82 -1.72 7.45 4.30
CA PHE A 82 -3.00 6.99 3.74
C PHE A 82 -4.05 6.88 4.82
N GLU A 83 -5.26 7.32 4.50
CA GLU A 83 -6.42 7.22 5.39
C GLU A 83 -7.44 6.27 4.78
N LEU A 84 -7.58 5.08 5.39
CA LEU A 84 -8.59 4.13 4.96
C LEU A 84 -9.98 4.64 5.37
N PRO A 85 -11.02 4.35 4.57
CA PRO A 85 -12.39 4.66 4.94
C PRO A 85 -12.76 3.97 6.26
N PRO A 86 -13.57 4.60 7.12
CA PRO A 86 -13.96 4.04 8.42
C PRO A 86 -14.76 2.74 8.31
N HIS A 87 -15.37 2.48 7.16
CA HIS A 87 -16.14 1.26 6.87
C HIS A 87 -15.33 0.23 6.07
N CYS A 88 -14.01 0.39 5.96
CA CYS A 88 -13.16 -0.60 5.32
C CYS A 88 -13.19 -1.91 6.12
N PRO A 89 -13.38 -3.09 5.49
CA PRO A 89 -13.37 -4.35 6.20
C PRO A 89 -12.01 -4.59 6.85
N ALA A 90 -12.02 -5.33 7.97
CA ALA A 90 -10.80 -5.82 8.61
C ALA A 90 -10.11 -6.87 7.72
N SER A 91 -8.81 -7.08 7.94
CA SER A 91 -8.08 -8.19 7.31
C SER A 91 -8.61 -9.51 7.86
N VAL A 92 -9.16 -10.34 6.99
CA VAL A 92 -9.69 -11.66 7.33
C VAL A 92 -9.25 -12.67 6.28
N THR A 93 -8.92 -13.87 6.74
CA THR A 93 -8.58 -15.00 5.88
C THR A 93 -9.34 -16.22 6.37
N LEU A 94 -9.96 -16.95 5.44
CA LEU A 94 -10.58 -18.24 5.75
C LEU A 94 -9.50 -19.31 5.57
N GLN A 95 -9.29 -20.14 6.59
CA GLN A 95 -8.41 -21.29 6.45
C GLN A 95 -9.19 -22.44 5.79
N PRO A 96 -8.75 -22.94 4.62
CA PRO A 96 -9.41 -24.07 3.97
C PRO A 96 -9.21 -25.35 4.78
N ALA A 97 -10.22 -26.23 4.77
CA ALA A 97 -10.08 -27.57 5.35
C ALA A 97 -9.18 -28.47 4.47
N PRO A 98 -8.61 -29.55 5.01
CA PRO A 98 -7.84 -30.51 4.20
C PRO A 98 -8.72 -31.08 3.07
N GLY A 99 -8.34 -30.81 1.82
CA GLY A 99 -9.09 -31.23 0.63
C GLY A 99 -10.17 -30.26 0.15
N ASP A 100 -10.37 -29.14 0.84
CA ASP A 100 -11.26 -28.06 0.41
C ASP A 100 -10.57 -27.22 -0.67
N THR A 101 -11.20 -27.11 -1.84
CA THR A 101 -10.60 -26.47 -3.01
C THR A 101 -11.10 -25.05 -3.26
N GLY A 102 -12.07 -24.59 -2.46
CA GLY A 102 -12.62 -23.25 -2.56
C GLY A 102 -13.43 -23.02 -3.85
N ASP A 103 -14.11 -24.06 -4.33
CA ASP A 103 -15.02 -24.06 -5.48
C ASP A 103 -16.51 -24.07 -5.05
#